data_AF-A0A2P6N9D9-F1
#
_entry.id   AF-A0A2P6N9D9-F1
#
_cell.length_a   1.000
_cell.length_b   1.000
_cell.length_c   1.000
_cell.angle_alpha   90.00
_cell.angle_beta   90.00
_cell.angle_gamma   90.00
#
_symmetry.space_group_name_H-M   'P 1'
#
loop_
_entity.id
_entity.type
_entity.pdbx_description
1 polymer ?
#
loop_
_entity_poly.entity_id
_entity_poly.type
_entity_poly.pdbx_seq_one_letter_code
_entity_poly.pdbx_strand_id
1 'polypeptide(L)'
;MDLKRSVVNRRTFNNDSKLVKKPSHHGDFTSSYRTISGSHHIIGLSSRTGCIALSYRVYRLGPFVVERMSKKTTLFKVPIKHRERKQICEFPSLDYETLDLHIELLCTSRELGLCVSGSYQLYCLYLAGGVMKPEDFRREDRLQLMLTQGMELSLKPTCTSQQKLEVEVMSFISDMKDSKDDNTIKAACWKLITKLQEDNFAKIFREKNGHSALVDVIKDSKGGCLSYALRALDAYMGHYSFSGGQQFNEKIFASLTDINMNVVISALHTLNICIDPKSNNKGASIYWNNHRKTIPIQKLAKDFSPDSEANLRMEVLTLFNNIMSLSPEEDRRSNISLLHELADAGVAKALMEPRPAALKAGAEWNYQVWRYQNHLLDASTIEKTVNFDDKNVEHINMLKSFWSVVKPGTPFPGLISDQWKTVGFQGKNPTTDFRGAGMLGLKHLLYFAKHKPERIKSMVDVQNSRDYPLGATGMNITAKLAEIFKIGKE
;
A
#
# COMPACT_ATOMS: atom_id res chain seq x y z
N MET A 1 20.17 -39.55 24.30
CA MET A 1 19.79 -38.88 23.04
C MET A 1 20.54 -37.56 22.99
N ASP A 2 21.60 -37.54 22.19
CA ASP A 2 22.49 -36.40 21.98
C ASP A 2 21.79 -35.24 21.28
N LEU A 3 22.09 -34.01 21.71
CA LEU A 3 22.02 -32.84 20.82
C LEU A 3 23.09 -31.82 21.20
N LYS A 4 24.03 -31.68 20.25
CA LYS A 4 25.21 -30.80 20.25
C LYS A 4 24.79 -29.34 20.22
N ARG A 5 25.44 -28.53 21.07
CA ARG A 5 25.57 -27.07 20.93
C ARG A 5 26.71 -26.78 19.95
N SER A 6 26.45 -26.03 18.87
CA SER A 6 27.49 -25.43 18.04
C SER A 6 27.62 -23.94 18.37
N VAL A 7 28.84 -23.58 18.80
CA VAL A 7 29.31 -22.23 19.05
C VAL A 7 29.80 -21.65 17.73
N VAL A 8 29.29 -20.49 17.33
CA VAL A 8 29.74 -19.75 16.14
C VAL A 8 30.99 -18.94 16.50
N ASN A 9 32.11 -19.31 15.88
CA ASN A 9 33.40 -18.62 15.97
C ASN A 9 33.42 -17.41 15.02
N ARG A 10 33.67 -16.22 15.57
CA ARG A 10 34.06 -15.02 14.81
C ARG A 10 35.49 -15.20 14.28
N ARG A 11 35.69 -15.10 12.97
CA ARG A 11 36.99 -14.80 12.37
C ARG A 11 36.86 -13.62 11.42
N THR A 12 37.51 -12.54 11.84
CA THR A 12 37.86 -11.33 11.10
C THR A 12 38.78 -11.66 9.94
N PHE A 13 38.49 -11.11 8.76
CA PHE A 13 39.46 -11.03 7.65
C PHE A 13 39.73 -9.56 7.33
N ASN A 14 40.93 -9.12 7.69
CA ASN A 14 41.63 -7.96 7.14
C ASN A 14 42.05 -8.30 5.70
N ASN A 15 41.91 -7.35 4.77
CA ASN A 15 42.61 -7.38 3.50
C ASN A 15 43.45 -6.11 3.34
N ASP A 16 44.75 -6.29 3.49
CA ASP A 16 45.81 -5.34 3.11
C ASP A 16 45.93 -5.29 1.59
N SER A 17 45.81 -4.10 1.01
CA SER A 17 46.10 -3.81 -0.39
C SER A 17 47.54 -3.31 -0.55
N LYS A 18 48.40 -4.09 -1.21
CA LYS A 18 49.68 -3.62 -1.77
C LYS A 18 49.74 -3.79 -3.29
N LEU A 19 49.83 -2.62 -3.94
CA LEU A 19 50.40 -2.26 -5.23
C LEU A 19 51.27 -3.30 -5.97
N VAL A 20 50.93 -3.60 -7.22
CA VAL A 20 51.89 -3.83 -8.32
C VAL A 20 51.38 -3.18 -9.60
N LYS A 21 52.27 -2.37 -10.21
CA LYS A 21 52.10 -1.54 -11.41
C LYS A 21 51.97 -2.35 -12.71
N LYS A 22 51.18 -1.86 -13.67
CA LYS A 22 51.47 -1.94 -15.13
C LYS A 22 50.98 -0.66 -15.85
N PRO A 23 51.63 -0.24 -16.96
CA PRO A 23 51.59 1.14 -17.45
C PRO A 23 50.65 1.39 -18.65
N SER A 24 50.12 2.62 -18.67
CA SER A 24 49.78 3.55 -19.77
C SER A 24 49.75 3.09 -21.24
N HIS A 25 48.65 3.37 -21.97
CA HIS A 25 48.52 4.58 -22.81
C HIS A 25 47.16 4.66 -23.57
N HIS A 26 46.59 5.87 -23.55
CA HIS A 26 45.70 6.55 -24.53
C HIS A 26 44.34 5.91 -24.92
N GLY A 27 43.22 6.65 -24.94
CA GLY A 27 43.01 8.09 -24.82
C GLY A 27 41.53 8.45 -24.59
N ASP A 28 41.35 9.66 -24.10
CA ASP A 28 40.09 10.32 -23.76
C ASP A 28 39.12 10.41 -24.93
N PHE A 29 37.82 10.25 -24.65
CA PHE A 29 36.77 11.07 -25.29
C PHE A 29 35.62 11.30 -24.30
N THR A 30 35.61 12.49 -23.72
CA THR A 30 34.45 13.14 -23.12
C THR A 30 33.61 13.79 -24.24
N SER A 31 32.28 13.70 -24.14
CA SER A 31 31.34 14.53 -24.93
C SER A 31 29.96 14.45 -24.28
N SER A 32 29.65 15.32 -23.30
CA SER A 32 28.91 16.57 -23.51
C SER A 32 27.57 16.40 -24.25
N TYR A 33 26.50 16.32 -23.46
CA TYR A 33 25.13 16.55 -23.91
C TYR A 33 25.01 18.00 -24.43
N ARG A 34 24.71 18.15 -25.72
CA ARG A 34 24.15 19.39 -26.28
C ARG A 34 22.72 19.12 -26.72
N THR A 35 21.79 19.71 -25.97
CA THR A 35 20.45 20.05 -26.41
C THR A 35 20.56 20.95 -27.64
N ILE A 36 19.98 20.53 -28.77
CA ILE A 36 19.73 21.41 -29.91
C ILE A 36 18.23 21.47 -30.10
N SER A 37 17.64 22.59 -29.67
CA SER A 37 16.34 23.04 -30.15
C SER A 37 16.49 23.49 -31.60
N GLY A 38 15.67 22.97 -32.51
CA GLY A 38 15.67 23.38 -33.92
C GLY A 38 14.32 23.12 -34.57
N SER A 39 13.58 24.22 -34.76
CA SER A 39 12.45 24.45 -35.66
C SER A 39 12.08 23.34 -36.66
N HIS A 40 10.83 22.87 -36.56
CA HIS A 40 10.15 22.07 -37.58
C HIS A 40 9.83 22.94 -38.80
N HIS A 41 10.42 22.64 -39.96
CA HIS A 41 10.02 23.24 -41.23
C HIS A 41 9.43 22.19 -42.17
N ILE A 42 8.13 22.34 -42.45
CA ILE A 42 7.39 21.67 -43.51
C ILE A 42 7.83 22.27 -44.85
N ILE A 43 8.24 21.43 -45.81
CA ILE A 43 8.48 21.85 -47.21
C ILE A 43 7.80 20.84 -48.14
N GLY A 44 7.12 21.37 -49.15
CA GLY A 44 5.97 20.79 -49.85
C GLY A 44 6.22 19.64 -50.83
N LEU A 45 5.16 18.87 -51.03
CA LEU A 45 4.97 17.88 -52.09
C LEU A 45 4.66 18.61 -53.41
N SER A 46 5.38 18.29 -54.49
CA SER A 46 4.96 18.68 -55.84
C SER A 46 4.19 17.53 -56.48
N SER A 47 2.87 17.68 -56.64
CA SER A 47 2.05 16.77 -57.44
C SER A 47 2.10 17.18 -58.91
N ARG A 48 2.88 16.48 -59.74
CA ARG A 48 2.60 16.38 -61.18
C ARG A 48 2.84 14.93 -61.56
N THR A 49 1.75 14.23 -61.91
CA THR A 49 1.59 12.77 -62.02
C THR A 49 1.34 12.09 -60.67
N GLY A 50 0.32 11.23 -60.58
CA GLY A 50 -0.14 10.58 -59.34
C GLY A 50 0.82 9.52 -58.76
N CYS A 51 2.13 9.72 -58.90
CA CYS A 51 3.19 8.95 -58.27
C CYS A 51 3.86 9.81 -57.19
N ILE A 52 4.01 9.30 -55.97
CA ILE A 52 4.89 9.92 -54.97
C ILE A 52 6.33 9.69 -55.43
N ALA A 53 6.98 10.72 -55.96
CA ALA A 53 8.44 10.73 -56.07
C ALA A 53 9.02 11.09 -54.70
N LEU A 54 9.56 10.10 -53.99
CA LEU A 54 10.23 10.30 -52.71
C LEU A 54 11.57 11.03 -52.95
N SER A 55 11.58 12.34 -52.73
CA SER A 55 12.80 13.14 -52.63
C SER A 55 13.46 12.89 -51.27
N TYR A 56 14.53 12.09 -51.25
CA TYR A 56 15.27 11.77 -50.03
C TYR A 56 16.12 12.97 -49.57
N ARG A 57 15.74 13.62 -48.46
CA ARG A 57 16.67 14.47 -47.68
C ARG A 57 17.32 13.61 -46.60
N VAL A 58 18.63 13.49 -46.69
CA VAL A 58 19.48 12.68 -45.79
C VAL A 58 19.53 13.32 -44.41
N TYR A 59 18.78 12.77 -43.46
CA TYR A 59 19.01 13.01 -42.04
C TYR A 59 19.13 11.66 -41.33
N ARG A 60 20.32 11.42 -40.75
CA ARG A 60 20.72 10.21 -39.99
C ARG A 60 20.83 8.89 -40.77
N LEU A 61 21.50 8.89 -41.93
CA LEU A 61 21.97 7.63 -42.52
C LEU A 61 23.48 7.48 -42.28
N GLY A 62 23.92 6.26 -41.93
CA GLY A 62 25.33 5.90 -41.98
C GLY A 62 25.82 5.92 -43.45
N PRO A 63 27.10 6.23 -43.69
CA PRO A 63 27.63 6.47 -45.03
C PRO A 63 27.38 5.34 -46.05
N PHE A 64 27.32 4.09 -45.58
CA PHE A 64 27.07 2.90 -46.42
C PHE A 64 25.66 2.84 -47.04
N VAL A 65 24.62 3.29 -46.32
CA VAL A 65 23.23 3.22 -46.81
C VAL A 65 22.98 4.29 -47.87
N VAL A 66 23.58 5.47 -47.68
CA VAL A 66 23.50 6.61 -48.61
C VAL A 66 24.11 6.25 -49.96
N GLU A 67 25.28 5.62 -49.96
CA GLU A 67 26.01 5.26 -51.19
C GLU A 67 25.30 4.17 -52.01
N ARG A 68 24.50 3.32 -51.34
CA ARG A 68 23.72 2.26 -51.98
C ARG A 68 22.43 2.80 -52.61
N MET A 69 21.76 3.74 -51.93
CA MET A 69 20.56 4.41 -52.43
C MET A 69 20.85 5.35 -53.62
N SER A 70 22.03 5.97 -53.68
CA SER A 70 22.38 6.90 -54.78
C SER A 70 22.73 6.20 -56.10
N LYS A 71 22.91 4.87 -56.12
CA LYS A 71 23.38 4.10 -57.29
C LYS A 71 22.27 3.35 -58.04
N LYS A 72 21.03 3.25 -57.52
CA LYS A 72 19.91 2.57 -58.19
C LYS A 72 19.04 3.58 -58.96
N THR A 73 19.03 3.49 -60.29
CA THR A 73 18.22 4.32 -61.19
C THR A 73 16.79 3.80 -61.41
N THR A 74 16.46 2.61 -60.92
CA THR A 74 15.14 1.97 -61.06
C THR A 74 14.39 2.00 -59.73
N LEU A 75 13.25 2.71 -59.70
CA LEU A 75 12.35 2.75 -58.55
C LEU A 75 11.36 1.58 -58.59
N PHE A 76 11.17 0.91 -57.45
CA PHE A 76 10.15 -0.11 -57.22
C PHE A 76 8.78 0.54 -57.08
N LYS A 77 7.88 0.26 -58.02
CA LYS A 77 6.48 0.70 -57.93
C LYS A 77 5.68 -0.34 -57.16
N VAL A 78 5.17 0.05 -55.99
CA VAL A 78 4.48 -0.86 -55.08
C VAL A 78 3.09 -0.33 -54.73
N PRO A 79 2.01 -1.08 -55.02
CA PRO A 79 0.68 -0.73 -54.57
C PRO A 79 0.55 -0.96 -53.06
N ILE A 80 0.27 0.11 -52.32
CA ILE A 80 0.05 0.11 -50.88
C ILE A 80 -1.41 0.44 -50.57
N LYS A 81 -2.04 -0.43 -49.77
CA LYS A 81 -3.40 -0.27 -49.26
C LYS A 81 -3.38 0.13 -47.79
N HIS A 82 -4.14 1.16 -47.42
CA HIS A 82 -4.45 1.49 -46.03
C HIS A 82 -5.96 1.74 -45.91
N ARG A 83 -6.65 0.89 -45.13
CA ARG A 83 -8.13 0.85 -45.06
C ARG A 83 -8.75 0.70 -46.46
N GLU A 84 -9.56 1.65 -46.90
CA GLU A 84 -10.20 1.68 -48.23
C GLU A 84 -9.37 2.41 -49.29
N ARG A 85 -8.28 3.07 -48.91
CA ARG A 85 -7.43 3.83 -49.82
C ARG A 85 -6.30 2.96 -50.37
N LYS A 86 -5.99 3.13 -51.65
CA LYS A 86 -4.89 2.47 -52.35
C LYS A 86 -4.04 3.52 -53.06
N GLN A 87 -2.73 3.35 -53.02
CA GLN A 87 -1.80 4.24 -53.70
C GLN A 87 -0.57 3.48 -54.18
N ILE A 88 -0.08 3.81 -55.37
CA ILE A 88 1.18 3.31 -55.89
C ILE A 88 2.31 4.19 -55.35
N CYS A 89 3.19 3.59 -54.56
CA CYS A 89 4.35 4.26 -53.95
C CYS A 89 5.63 3.81 -54.66
N GLU A 90 6.57 4.73 -54.85
CA GLU A 90 7.84 4.45 -55.52
C GLU A 90 8.98 4.40 -54.49
N PHE A 91 9.66 3.25 -54.37
CA PHE A 91 10.77 3.04 -53.42
C PHE A 91 12.08 2.77 -54.17
N PRO A 92 13.24 3.31 -53.74
CA PRO A 92 14.54 3.05 -54.35
C PRO A 92 15.15 1.69 -53.93
N SER A 93 14.77 1.19 -52.76
CA SER A 93 14.96 -0.20 -52.32
C SER A 93 13.81 -0.58 -51.40
N LEU A 94 13.56 -1.86 -51.20
CA LEU A 94 12.58 -2.36 -50.23
C LEU A 94 13.21 -3.53 -49.47
N ASP A 95 14.20 -3.19 -48.64
CA ASP A 95 14.98 -4.13 -47.84
C ASP A 95 14.77 -3.88 -46.33
N TYR A 96 15.20 -4.83 -45.52
CA TYR A 96 15.06 -4.75 -44.06
C TYR A 96 15.70 -3.50 -43.44
N GLU A 97 16.79 -2.97 -44.00
CA GLU A 97 17.52 -1.81 -43.45
C GLU A 97 16.78 -0.49 -43.70
N THR A 98 15.90 -0.45 -44.71
CA THR A 98 15.22 0.76 -45.18
C THR A 98 13.73 0.78 -44.86
N LEU A 99 13.19 -0.35 -44.39
CA LEU A 99 11.77 -0.56 -44.11
C LEU A 99 11.17 0.45 -43.11
N ASP A 100 11.86 0.72 -42.00
CA ASP A 100 11.35 1.65 -40.97
C ASP A 100 11.20 3.08 -41.51
N LEU A 101 12.14 3.51 -42.35
CA LEU A 101 12.11 4.83 -43.00
C LEU A 101 10.94 4.93 -43.98
N HIS A 102 10.67 3.86 -44.73
CA HIS A 102 9.52 3.82 -45.64
C HIS A 102 8.19 3.82 -44.88
N ILE A 103 8.09 3.09 -43.76
CA ILE A 103 6.89 3.10 -42.91
C ILE A 103 6.66 4.50 -42.34
N GLU A 104 7.70 5.19 -41.89
CA GLU A 104 7.60 6.58 -41.42
C GLU A 104 7.08 7.54 -42.50
N LEU A 105 7.59 7.43 -43.72
CA LEU A 105 7.12 8.21 -44.87
C LEU A 105 5.66 7.89 -45.23
N LEU A 106 5.25 6.62 -45.16
CA LEU A 106 3.88 6.23 -45.42
C LEU A 106 2.91 6.71 -44.34
N CYS A 107 3.32 6.72 -43.07
CA CYS A 107 2.56 7.25 -41.95
C CYS A 107 2.37 8.78 -42.00
N THR A 108 3.19 9.47 -42.79
CA THR A 108 3.08 10.92 -43.03
C THR A 108 2.38 11.27 -44.35
N SER A 109 1.96 10.26 -45.14
CA SER A 109 1.26 10.46 -46.41
C SER A 109 -0.21 10.84 -46.24
N ARG A 110 -0.55 12.06 -46.66
CA ARG A 110 -1.93 12.57 -46.73
C ARG A 110 -2.82 11.76 -47.67
N GLU A 111 -2.25 11.17 -48.71
CA GLU A 111 -2.95 10.43 -49.75
C GLU A 111 -3.45 9.07 -49.21
N LEU A 112 -2.64 8.39 -48.39
CA LEU A 112 -3.05 7.21 -47.61
C LEU A 112 -3.96 7.54 -46.41
N GLY A 113 -4.22 8.82 -46.17
CA GLY A 113 -5.08 9.32 -45.08
C GLY A 113 -4.43 9.20 -43.70
N LEU A 114 -3.10 9.10 -43.63
CA LEU A 114 -2.32 9.08 -42.40
C LEU A 114 -1.58 10.40 -42.24
N CYS A 115 -1.77 11.07 -41.10
CA CYS A 115 -1.11 12.32 -40.75
C CYS A 115 -0.57 12.23 -39.32
N VAL A 116 0.17 11.17 -39.00
CA VAL A 116 0.64 10.94 -37.62
C VAL A 116 2.17 10.96 -37.60
N SER A 117 2.75 12.00 -37.02
CA SER A 117 4.20 12.09 -36.77
C SER A 117 4.56 11.38 -35.46
N GLY A 118 5.59 10.53 -35.48
CA GLY A 118 6.13 9.89 -34.27
C GLY A 118 5.44 8.59 -33.83
N SER A 119 4.53 8.04 -34.64
CA SER A 119 3.83 6.77 -34.34
C SER A 119 4.10 5.66 -35.37
N TYR A 120 5.11 5.82 -36.22
CA TYR A 120 5.44 4.87 -37.30
C TYR A 120 5.81 3.47 -36.78
N GLN A 121 6.35 3.37 -35.57
CA GLN A 121 6.64 2.11 -34.87
C GLN A 121 5.40 1.25 -34.59
N LEU A 122 4.19 1.82 -34.72
CA LEU A 122 2.91 1.13 -34.53
C LEU A 122 2.37 0.52 -35.82
N TYR A 123 3.07 0.65 -36.95
CA TYR A 123 2.61 0.19 -38.26
C TYR A 123 3.60 -0.78 -38.90
N CYS A 124 3.08 -1.72 -39.67
CA CYS A 124 3.86 -2.67 -40.47
C CYS A 124 3.20 -2.90 -41.84
N LEU A 125 4.01 -3.30 -42.82
CA LEU A 125 3.54 -3.70 -44.14
C LEU A 125 3.23 -5.21 -44.16
N TYR A 126 2.00 -5.53 -44.57
CA TYR A 126 1.49 -6.89 -44.69
C TYR A 126 1.16 -7.20 -46.15
N LEU A 127 1.55 -8.37 -46.63
CA LEU A 127 1.11 -8.82 -47.95
C LEU A 127 -0.39 -9.21 -47.92
N ALA A 128 -1.14 -8.79 -48.92
CA ALA A 128 -2.54 -9.20 -49.07
C ALA A 128 -2.61 -10.69 -49.49
N GLY A 129 -2.54 -11.59 -48.51
CA GLY A 129 -2.63 -13.05 -48.74
C GLY A 129 -1.85 -13.93 -47.75
N GLY A 130 -0.99 -13.37 -46.91
CA GLY A 130 -0.24 -14.14 -45.90
C GLY A 130 0.63 -13.25 -45.01
N VAL A 131 0.86 -13.69 -43.77
CA VAL A 131 1.73 -12.98 -42.81
C VAL A 131 3.19 -13.25 -43.19
N MET A 132 3.89 -12.24 -43.70
CA MET A 132 5.36 -12.30 -43.83
C MET A 132 6.00 -12.28 -42.44
N LYS A 133 7.05 -13.07 -42.26
CA LYS A 133 7.94 -12.93 -41.09
C LYS A 133 8.97 -11.84 -41.39
N PRO A 134 9.57 -11.21 -40.36
CA PRO A 134 10.68 -10.26 -40.55
C PRO A 134 11.82 -10.84 -41.40
N GLU A 135 12.00 -12.17 -41.39
CA GLU A 135 12.98 -12.88 -42.21
C GLU A 135 12.72 -12.78 -43.72
N ASP A 136 11.46 -12.58 -44.16
CA ASP A 136 11.11 -12.50 -45.57
C ASP A 136 11.54 -11.17 -46.22
N PHE A 137 11.83 -10.14 -45.41
CA PHE A 137 12.40 -8.85 -45.87
C PHE A 137 13.92 -8.87 -46.05
N ARG A 138 14.59 -10.01 -45.79
CA ARG A 138 16.05 -10.15 -45.95
C ARG A 138 16.51 -10.40 -47.39
N ARG A 139 15.59 -10.70 -48.31
CA ARG A 139 15.89 -11.11 -49.69
C ARG A 139 15.11 -10.26 -50.71
N GLU A 140 15.80 -9.27 -51.28
CA GLU A 140 15.24 -8.29 -52.24
C GLU A 140 14.68 -8.96 -53.51
N ASP A 141 15.30 -10.04 -53.95
CA ASP A 141 14.93 -10.87 -55.11
C ASP A 141 13.53 -11.51 -54.98
N ARG A 142 13.19 -12.00 -53.78
CA ARG A 142 11.91 -12.67 -53.52
C ARG A 142 10.75 -11.68 -53.46
N LEU A 143 10.98 -10.53 -52.81
CA LEU A 143 10.03 -9.41 -52.76
C LEU A 143 9.77 -8.85 -54.15
N GLN A 144 10.81 -8.70 -54.97
CA GLN A 144 10.69 -8.18 -56.33
C GLN A 144 9.84 -9.13 -57.21
N LEU A 145 10.06 -10.44 -57.12
CA LEU A 145 9.26 -11.43 -57.84
C LEU A 145 7.77 -11.37 -57.44
N MET A 146 7.48 -11.28 -56.15
CA MET A 146 6.11 -11.21 -55.62
C MET A 146 5.38 -9.93 -56.04
N LEU A 147 6.10 -8.81 -56.11
CA LEU A 147 5.55 -7.53 -56.57
C LEU A 147 5.31 -7.52 -58.09
N THR A 148 6.20 -8.14 -58.89
CA THR A 148 5.98 -8.31 -60.34
C THR A 148 4.81 -9.22 -60.67
N GLN A 149 4.39 -10.08 -59.73
CA GLN A 149 3.20 -10.94 -59.84
C GLN A 149 1.90 -10.21 -59.43
N GLY A 150 1.95 -8.90 -59.17
CA GLY A 150 0.76 -8.08 -58.90
C GLY A 150 0.26 -8.13 -57.46
N MET A 151 1.08 -8.59 -56.50
CA MET A 151 0.69 -8.61 -55.09
C MET A 151 0.75 -7.22 -54.44
N GLU A 152 -0.25 -6.92 -53.61
CA GLU A 152 -0.39 -5.64 -52.92
C GLU A 152 0.14 -5.72 -51.47
N LEU A 153 0.81 -4.66 -51.03
CA LEU A 153 1.15 -4.47 -49.61
C LEU A 153 0.04 -3.68 -48.93
N SER A 154 -0.20 -3.96 -47.66
CA SER A 154 -1.17 -3.29 -46.83
C SER A 154 -0.51 -2.78 -45.56
N LEU A 155 -0.61 -1.48 -45.31
CA LEU A 155 -0.13 -0.88 -44.08
C LEU A 155 -1.18 -1.14 -43.00
N LYS A 156 -0.82 -1.87 -41.94
CA LYS A 156 -1.72 -2.15 -40.81
C LYS A 156 -1.01 -1.87 -39.49
N PRO A 157 -1.77 -1.54 -38.42
CA PRO A 157 -1.19 -1.42 -37.10
C PRO A 157 -0.58 -2.75 -36.64
N THR A 158 0.69 -2.74 -36.27
CA THR A 158 1.33 -3.83 -35.54
C THR A 158 0.88 -3.71 -34.10
N CYS A 159 0.01 -4.62 -33.67
CA CYS A 159 -0.43 -4.62 -32.28
C CYS A 159 -0.01 -5.95 -31.65
N THR A 160 1.22 -5.97 -31.13
CA THR A 160 1.60 -7.00 -30.16
C THR A 160 0.66 -6.90 -28.94
N SER A 161 0.44 -8.01 -28.23
CA SER A 161 -0.44 -8.00 -27.04
C SER A 161 -0.02 -6.96 -25.99
N GLN A 162 1.27 -6.66 -25.91
CA GLN A 162 1.83 -5.63 -25.02
C GLN A 162 1.46 -4.21 -25.44
N GLN A 163 1.49 -3.89 -26.74
CA GLN A 163 1.08 -2.56 -27.23
C GLN A 163 -0.42 -2.32 -27.06
N LYS A 164 -1.27 -3.35 -27.21
CA LYS A 164 -2.71 -3.24 -26.90
C LYS A 164 -2.93 -2.86 -25.44
N LEU A 165 -2.19 -3.50 -24.55
CA LEU A 165 -2.25 -3.25 -23.11
C LEU A 165 -1.74 -1.86 -22.76
N GLU A 166 -0.66 -1.38 -23.41
CA GLU A 166 -0.18 0.00 -23.24
C GLU A 166 -1.21 1.05 -23.69
N VAL A 167 -1.87 0.85 -24.83
CA VAL A 167 -2.94 1.74 -25.29
C VAL A 167 -4.11 1.74 -24.32
N GLU A 168 -4.49 0.56 -23.81
CA GLU A 168 -5.54 0.43 -22.80
C GLU A 168 -5.18 1.20 -21.52
N VAL A 169 -3.97 1.01 -20.98
CA VAL A 169 -3.48 1.73 -19.79
C VAL A 169 -3.48 3.25 -20.01
N MET A 170 -3.00 3.71 -21.16
CA MET A 170 -2.97 5.15 -21.48
C MET A 170 -4.38 5.74 -21.60
N SER A 171 -5.35 4.96 -22.11
CA SER A 171 -6.76 5.37 -22.11
C SER A 171 -7.28 5.60 -20.70
N PHE A 172 -7.00 4.68 -19.75
CA PHE A 172 -7.39 4.86 -18.35
C PHE A 172 -6.76 6.10 -17.71
N ILE A 173 -5.47 6.36 -18.00
CA ILE A 173 -4.77 7.54 -17.48
C ILE A 173 -5.39 8.83 -18.03
N SER A 174 -5.72 8.86 -19.32
CA SER A 174 -6.38 10.01 -19.94
C SER A 174 -7.79 10.23 -19.38
N ASP A 175 -8.59 9.17 -19.25
CA ASP A 175 -9.93 9.25 -18.64
C ASP A 175 -9.89 9.79 -17.20
N MET A 176 -8.83 9.51 -16.44
CA MET A 176 -8.63 10.03 -15.08
C MET A 176 -8.12 11.47 -15.04
N LYS A 177 -7.21 11.85 -15.93
CA LYS A 177 -6.48 13.13 -15.87
C LYS A 177 -7.10 14.23 -16.72
N ASP A 178 -7.61 13.87 -17.90
CA ASP A 178 -8.01 14.83 -18.93
C ASP A 178 -9.54 15.02 -18.97
N SER A 179 -10.30 14.09 -18.39
CA SER A 179 -11.76 14.21 -18.32
C SER A 179 -12.19 15.27 -17.32
N LYS A 180 -13.21 16.05 -17.67
CA LYS A 180 -13.90 16.99 -16.76
C LYS A 180 -15.19 16.41 -16.17
N ASP A 181 -15.57 15.21 -16.58
CA ASP A 181 -16.79 14.56 -16.13
C ASP A 181 -16.49 13.54 -15.02
N ASP A 182 -17.00 13.84 -13.82
CA ASP A 182 -16.85 13.00 -12.63
C ASP A 182 -17.36 11.57 -12.86
N ASN A 183 -18.38 11.36 -13.71
CA ASN A 183 -18.89 10.02 -13.98
C ASN A 183 -17.91 9.19 -14.81
N THR A 184 -17.23 9.81 -15.77
CA THR A 184 -16.17 9.19 -16.57
C THR A 184 -14.99 8.80 -15.68
N ILE A 185 -14.53 9.71 -14.82
CA ILE A 185 -13.43 9.43 -13.87
C ILE A 185 -13.84 8.29 -12.93
N LYS A 186 -15.04 8.37 -12.35
CA LYS A 186 -15.59 7.33 -11.47
C LYS A 186 -15.65 5.97 -12.16
N ALA A 187 -16.12 5.91 -13.41
CA ALA A 187 -16.20 4.67 -14.18
C ALA A 187 -14.81 4.12 -14.51
N ALA A 188 -13.85 4.99 -14.83
CA ALA A 188 -12.46 4.61 -15.05
C ALA A 188 -11.85 4.00 -13.78
N CYS A 189 -11.96 4.68 -12.62
CA CYS A 189 -11.48 4.17 -11.33
C CYS A 189 -12.14 2.83 -10.96
N TRP A 190 -13.45 2.69 -11.15
CA TRP A 190 -14.16 1.45 -10.84
C TRP A 190 -13.64 0.26 -11.68
N LYS A 191 -13.48 0.45 -13.00
CA LYS A 191 -12.91 -0.57 -13.89
C LYS A 191 -11.45 -0.88 -13.56
N LEU A 192 -10.70 0.14 -13.13
CA LEU A 192 -9.28 0.04 -12.79
C LEU A 192 -9.04 -0.93 -11.61
N ILE A 193 -9.97 -1.03 -10.64
CA ILE A 193 -9.87 -1.94 -9.49
C ILE A 193 -9.60 -3.39 -9.93
N THR A 194 -10.35 -3.88 -10.92
CA THR A 194 -10.20 -5.26 -11.41
C THR A 194 -8.96 -5.41 -12.29
N LYS A 195 -8.68 -4.42 -13.14
CA LYS A 195 -7.54 -4.46 -14.07
C LYS A 195 -6.20 -4.44 -13.35
N LEU A 196 -6.10 -3.68 -12.25
CA LEU A 196 -4.89 -3.62 -11.45
C LEU A 196 -4.55 -4.93 -10.74
N GLN A 197 -5.46 -5.90 -10.65
CA GLN A 197 -5.16 -7.24 -10.13
C GLN A 197 -4.25 -8.04 -11.08
N GLU A 198 -4.15 -7.64 -12.35
CA GLU A 198 -3.29 -8.29 -13.34
C GLU A 198 -1.86 -7.70 -13.26
N ASP A 199 -0.87 -8.53 -12.90
CA ASP A 199 0.53 -8.10 -12.70
C ASP A 199 1.10 -7.30 -13.88
N ASN A 200 0.82 -7.73 -15.12
CA ASN A 200 1.29 -7.07 -16.33
C ASN A 200 0.64 -5.70 -16.54
N PHE A 201 -0.66 -5.57 -16.21
CA PHE A 201 -1.37 -4.29 -16.28
C PHE A 201 -0.80 -3.34 -15.22
N ALA A 202 -0.65 -3.80 -13.98
CA ALA A 202 -0.09 -3.00 -12.88
C ALA A 202 1.33 -2.51 -13.19
N LYS A 203 2.16 -3.35 -13.81
CA LYS A 203 3.51 -2.99 -14.24
C LYS A 203 3.51 -1.86 -15.26
N ILE A 204 2.73 -1.98 -16.34
CA ILE A 204 2.67 -0.95 -17.38
C ILE A 204 2.03 0.34 -16.82
N PHE A 205 1.00 0.21 -15.98
CA PHE A 205 0.38 1.34 -15.28
C PHE A 205 1.40 2.12 -14.44
N ARG A 206 2.32 1.42 -13.76
CA ARG A 206 3.43 2.05 -13.04
C ARG A 206 4.41 2.75 -13.98
N GLU A 207 4.86 2.07 -15.04
CA GLU A 207 5.82 2.60 -16.03
C GLU A 207 5.32 3.87 -16.73
N LYS A 208 3.99 4.00 -16.91
CA LYS A 208 3.35 5.19 -17.49
C LYS A 208 2.93 6.24 -16.45
N ASN A 209 3.40 6.14 -15.21
CA ASN A 209 3.07 7.06 -14.10
C ASN A 209 1.56 7.16 -13.76
N GLY A 210 0.79 6.09 -14.02
CA GLY A 210 -0.65 6.07 -13.73
C GLY A 210 -0.98 6.23 -12.25
N HIS A 211 -0.09 5.78 -11.35
CA HIS A 211 -0.23 5.96 -9.90
C HIS A 211 -0.25 7.44 -9.49
N SER A 212 0.49 8.32 -10.19
CA SER A 212 0.45 9.76 -9.93
C SER A 212 -0.90 10.35 -10.33
N ALA A 213 -1.42 9.96 -11.51
CA ALA A 213 -2.74 10.40 -11.96
C ALA A 213 -3.84 9.97 -10.98
N LEU A 214 -3.75 8.74 -10.47
CA LEU A 214 -4.69 8.23 -9.47
C LEU A 214 -4.66 9.02 -8.16
N VAL A 215 -3.48 9.44 -7.71
CA VAL A 215 -3.33 10.28 -6.51
C VAL A 215 -3.93 11.67 -6.71
N ASP A 216 -3.75 12.26 -7.90
CA ASP A 216 -4.36 13.55 -8.22
C ASP A 216 -5.89 13.43 -8.21
N VAL A 217 -6.45 12.35 -8.78
CA VAL A 217 -7.90 12.05 -8.67
C VAL A 217 -8.34 11.94 -7.21
N ILE A 218 -7.58 11.26 -6.34
CA ILE A 218 -7.92 11.11 -4.92
C ILE A 218 -7.94 12.47 -4.21
N LYS A 219 -6.99 13.36 -4.52
CA LYS A 219 -6.93 14.69 -3.91
C LYS A 219 -8.16 15.53 -4.27
N ASP A 220 -8.58 15.49 -5.53
CA ASP A 220 -9.62 16.38 -6.06
C ASP A 220 -11.04 15.81 -5.92
N SER A 221 -11.19 14.49 -5.84
CA SER A 221 -12.50 13.82 -5.80
C SER A 221 -13.19 13.85 -4.44
N LYS A 222 -14.51 13.62 -4.46
CA LYS A 222 -15.37 13.43 -3.28
C LYS A 222 -16.37 12.29 -3.50
N GLY A 223 -17.01 11.83 -2.42
CA GLY A 223 -18.12 10.87 -2.49
C GLY A 223 -17.76 9.57 -3.21
N GLY A 224 -18.67 9.08 -4.07
CA GLY A 224 -18.50 7.77 -4.74
C GLY A 224 -17.27 7.68 -5.64
N CYS A 225 -16.82 8.77 -6.26
CA CYS A 225 -15.60 8.77 -7.07
C CYS A 225 -14.36 8.51 -6.19
N LEU A 226 -14.26 9.23 -5.08
CA LEU A 226 -13.18 9.07 -4.10
C LEU A 226 -13.11 7.63 -3.56
N SER A 227 -14.25 7.03 -3.21
CA SER A 227 -14.28 5.63 -2.75
C SER A 227 -13.71 4.66 -3.79
N TYR A 228 -14.04 4.80 -5.08
CA TYR A 228 -13.46 3.93 -6.11
C TYR A 228 -11.98 4.23 -6.40
N ALA A 229 -11.58 5.51 -6.36
CA ALA A 229 -10.19 5.89 -6.54
C ALA A 229 -9.29 5.30 -5.43
N LEU A 230 -9.74 5.35 -4.18
CA LEU A 230 -9.05 4.72 -3.04
C LEU A 230 -8.94 3.20 -3.23
N ARG A 231 -10.04 2.54 -3.59
CA ARG A 231 -10.02 1.09 -3.86
C ARG A 231 -9.11 0.69 -5.02
N ALA A 232 -9.01 1.53 -6.05
CA ALA A 232 -8.08 1.31 -7.15
C ALA A 232 -6.63 1.47 -6.66
N LEU A 233 -6.37 2.43 -5.75
CA LEU A 233 -5.05 2.58 -5.14
C LEU A 233 -4.70 1.38 -4.29
N ASP A 234 -5.65 0.82 -3.54
CA ASP A 234 -5.45 -0.39 -2.74
C ASP A 234 -5.04 -1.57 -3.63
N ALA A 235 -5.71 -1.75 -4.77
CA ALA A 235 -5.35 -2.75 -5.77
C ALA A 235 -3.90 -2.54 -6.27
N TYR A 236 -3.52 -1.30 -6.57
CA TYR A 236 -2.15 -0.97 -6.97
C TYR A 236 -1.12 -1.28 -5.86
N MET A 237 -1.45 -0.94 -4.60
CA MET A 237 -0.58 -1.19 -3.44
C MET A 237 -0.36 -2.67 -3.14
N GLY A 238 -1.22 -3.55 -3.66
CA GLY A 238 -0.99 -5.00 -3.63
C GLY A 238 0.27 -5.44 -4.38
N HIS A 239 0.70 -4.68 -5.39
CA HIS A 239 1.89 -5.00 -6.21
C HIS A 239 3.11 -4.16 -5.84
N TYR A 240 2.92 -2.92 -5.39
CA TYR A 240 4.01 -1.96 -5.17
C TYR A 240 3.86 -1.20 -3.85
N SER A 241 4.99 -0.92 -3.19
CA SER A 241 4.99 -0.01 -2.04
C SER A 241 4.68 1.42 -2.48
N PHE A 242 3.90 2.11 -1.66
CA PHE A 242 3.40 3.45 -1.96
C PHE A 242 3.23 4.25 -0.67
N SER A 243 3.81 5.45 -0.63
CA SER A 243 3.77 6.33 0.55
C SER A 243 2.90 7.58 0.38
N GLY A 244 2.45 7.90 -0.83
CA GLY A 244 1.48 8.97 -1.13
C GLY A 244 1.91 10.42 -0.90
N GLY A 245 2.91 10.67 -0.08
CA GLY A 245 3.30 12.02 0.33
C GLY A 245 2.28 12.70 1.25
N GLN A 246 2.59 13.91 1.71
CA GLN A 246 1.84 14.60 2.77
C GLN A 246 0.37 14.90 2.38
N GLN A 247 0.14 15.53 1.22
CA GLN A 247 -1.21 15.92 0.77
C GLN A 247 -2.17 14.73 0.64
N PHE A 248 -1.65 13.58 0.19
CA PHE A 248 -2.43 12.35 0.13
C PHE A 248 -2.84 11.90 1.52
N ASN A 249 -1.90 11.85 2.46
CA ASN A 249 -2.20 11.42 3.83
C ASN A 249 -3.21 12.36 4.52
N GLU A 250 -3.08 13.68 4.32
CA GLU A 250 -4.05 14.68 4.81
C GLU A 250 -5.45 14.43 4.22
N LYS A 251 -5.55 14.09 2.92
CA LYS A 251 -6.81 13.74 2.28
C LYS A 251 -7.43 12.48 2.88
N ILE A 252 -6.63 11.44 3.16
CA ILE A 252 -7.10 10.22 3.83
C ILE A 252 -7.68 10.57 5.21
N PHE A 253 -6.97 11.37 6.01
CA PHE A 253 -7.46 11.82 7.32
C PHE A 253 -8.80 12.54 7.25
N ALA A 254 -8.95 13.49 6.32
CA ALA A 254 -10.21 14.20 6.12
C ALA A 254 -11.34 13.22 5.77
N SER A 255 -11.03 12.21 4.96
CA SER A 255 -11.97 11.19 4.47
C SER A 255 -12.46 10.23 5.57
N LEU A 256 -11.70 10.05 6.66
CA LEU A 256 -12.13 9.24 7.82
C LEU A 256 -13.36 9.84 8.54
N THR A 257 -13.65 11.12 8.29
CA THR A 257 -14.78 11.82 8.90
C THR A 257 -15.90 12.15 7.91
N ASP A 258 -15.83 11.64 6.68
CA ASP A 258 -16.80 11.91 5.62
C ASP A 258 -18.22 11.46 5.99
N ILE A 259 -19.22 12.10 5.38
CA ILE A 259 -20.64 11.78 5.55
C ILE A 259 -20.97 10.46 4.83
N ASN A 260 -20.24 10.13 3.78
CA ASN A 260 -20.42 8.91 3.00
C ASN A 260 -19.60 7.76 3.61
N MET A 261 -20.29 6.79 4.20
CA MET A 261 -19.66 5.62 4.82
C MET A 261 -18.79 4.80 3.87
N ASN A 262 -19.10 4.74 2.57
CA ASN A 262 -18.25 4.04 1.60
C ASN A 262 -16.87 4.71 1.46
N VAL A 263 -16.83 6.04 1.55
CA VAL A 263 -15.57 6.81 1.55
C VAL A 263 -14.79 6.50 2.82
N VAL A 264 -15.46 6.53 3.98
CA VAL A 264 -14.83 6.20 5.28
C VAL A 264 -14.23 4.80 5.26
N ILE A 265 -15.00 3.79 4.84
CA ILE A 265 -14.54 2.39 4.76
C ILE A 265 -13.34 2.26 3.80
N SER A 266 -13.41 2.88 2.63
CA SER A 266 -12.32 2.83 1.66
C SER A 266 -11.06 3.52 2.20
N ALA A 267 -11.21 4.68 2.83
CA ALA A 267 -10.10 5.41 3.43
C ALA A 267 -9.47 4.66 4.61
N LEU A 268 -10.27 3.99 5.44
CA LEU A 268 -9.78 3.12 6.50
C LEU A 268 -8.99 1.93 5.93
N HIS A 269 -9.50 1.30 4.87
CA HIS A 269 -8.81 0.19 4.21
C HIS A 269 -7.45 0.62 3.64
N THR A 270 -7.42 1.72 2.88
CA THR A 270 -6.18 2.31 2.36
C THR A 270 -5.21 2.64 3.50
N LEU A 271 -5.68 3.26 4.57
CA LEU A 271 -4.87 3.56 5.74
C LEU A 271 -4.29 2.28 6.34
N ASN A 272 -5.13 1.25 6.56
CA ASN A 272 -4.72 -0.05 7.09
C ASN A 272 -3.60 -0.69 6.29
N ILE A 273 -3.67 -0.64 4.95
CA ILE A 273 -2.60 -1.13 4.07
C ILE A 273 -1.32 -0.30 4.25
N CYS A 274 -1.44 1.03 4.35
CA CYS A 274 -0.28 1.91 4.55
C CYS A 274 0.43 1.69 5.90
N ILE A 275 -0.29 1.30 6.94
CA ILE A 275 0.25 1.12 8.30
C ILE A 275 0.49 -0.33 8.69
N ASP A 276 0.12 -1.30 7.85
CA ASP A 276 0.24 -2.72 8.17
C ASP A 276 1.72 -3.06 8.45
N PRO A 277 2.06 -3.53 9.67
CA PRO A 277 3.43 -3.91 10.03
C PRO A 277 4.01 -5.03 9.15
N LYS A 278 3.16 -5.85 8.53
CA LYS A 278 3.57 -6.94 7.62
C LYS A 278 3.81 -6.45 6.20
N SER A 279 3.30 -5.26 5.85
CA SER A 279 3.47 -4.72 4.51
C SER A 279 4.93 -4.27 4.27
N ASN A 280 5.34 -4.24 3.00
CA ASN A 280 6.66 -3.77 2.60
C ASN A 280 6.82 -2.22 2.72
N ASN A 281 5.94 -1.55 3.48
CA ASN A 281 5.67 -0.12 3.41
C ASN A 281 6.23 0.66 4.62
N LYS A 282 7.49 0.38 4.98
CA LYS A 282 8.18 0.98 6.14
C LYS A 282 8.16 2.52 6.16
N GLY A 283 8.16 3.18 5.00
CA GLY A 283 8.13 4.64 4.88
C GLY A 283 6.80 5.29 5.26
N ALA A 284 5.67 4.62 5.02
CA ALA A 284 4.35 5.13 5.39
C ALA A 284 4.14 5.07 6.91
N SER A 285 4.60 3.99 7.55
CA SER A 285 4.52 3.79 9.01
C SER A 285 5.08 4.97 9.83
N ILE A 286 6.18 5.60 9.39
CA ILE A 286 6.79 6.74 10.10
C ILE A 286 5.86 7.97 10.10
N TYR A 287 5.26 8.30 8.96
CA TYR A 287 4.35 9.44 8.87
C TYR A 287 3.15 9.27 9.79
N TRP A 288 2.53 8.08 9.77
CA TRP A 288 1.34 7.79 10.55
C TRP A 288 1.62 7.72 12.05
N ASN A 289 2.80 7.23 12.45
CA ASN A 289 3.23 7.28 13.86
C ASN A 289 3.29 8.73 14.39
N ASN A 290 3.84 9.65 13.60
CA ASN A 290 3.93 11.06 13.99
C ASN A 290 2.56 11.77 14.04
N HIS A 291 1.58 11.29 13.29
CA HIS A 291 0.24 11.89 13.17
C HIS A 291 -0.85 11.06 13.87
N ARG A 292 -0.50 10.10 14.72
CA ARG A 292 -1.48 9.23 15.40
C ARG A 292 -2.57 10.01 16.14
N LYS A 293 -2.19 11.13 16.77
CA LYS A 293 -3.12 11.98 17.54
C LYS A 293 -4.17 12.70 16.69
N THR A 294 -3.97 12.80 15.37
CA THR A 294 -4.94 13.41 14.46
C THR A 294 -5.97 12.41 13.92
N ILE A 295 -5.78 11.11 14.17
CA ILE A 295 -6.79 10.10 13.83
C ILE A 295 -8.02 10.36 14.73
N PRO A 296 -9.24 10.42 14.17
CA PRO A 296 -10.48 10.66 14.92
C PRO A 296 -10.94 9.39 15.66
N ILE A 297 -10.08 8.84 16.52
CA ILE A 297 -10.25 7.54 17.21
C ILE A 297 -11.59 7.49 17.95
N GLN A 298 -11.94 8.52 18.71
CA GLN A 298 -13.19 8.54 19.47
C GLN A 298 -14.44 8.49 18.60
N LYS A 299 -14.41 9.13 17.42
CA LYS A 299 -15.52 9.04 16.46
C LYS A 299 -15.62 7.63 15.90
N LEU A 300 -14.51 7.08 15.40
CA LEU A 300 -14.45 5.74 14.83
C LEU A 300 -14.84 4.65 15.85
N ALA A 301 -14.47 4.83 17.11
CA ALA A 301 -14.84 3.93 18.19
C ALA A 301 -16.33 3.97 18.52
N LYS A 302 -16.97 5.15 18.46
CA LYS A 302 -18.44 5.28 18.56
C LYS A 302 -19.16 4.66 17.36
N ASP A 303 -18.57 4.80 16.17
CA ASP A 303 -19.08 4.18 14.95
C ASP A 303 -18.86 2.65 14.95
N PHE A 304 -18.08 2.10 15.88
CA PHE A 304 -17.95 0.66 16.13
C PHE A 304 -19.10 0.15 17.03
N SER A 305 -20.30 0.07 16.46
CA SER A 305 -21.51 -0.45 17.11
C SER A 305 -21.90 -1.82 16.56
N PRO A 306 -22.62 -2.67 17.32
CA PRO A 306 -23.22 -3.90 16.79
C PRO A 306 -24.06 -3.68 15.52
N ASP A 307 -24.74 -2.53 15.42
CA ASP A 307 -25.61 -2.14 14.32
C ASP A 307 -24.87 -1.58 13.09
N SER A 308 -23.58 -1.30 13.24
CA SER A 308 -22.77 -0.73 12.16
C SER A 308 -22.46 -1.75 11.07
N GLU A 309 -22.20 -1.25 9.86
CA GLU A 309 -21.82 -2.09 8.72
C GLU A 309 -20.64 -3.00 9.06
N ALA A 310 -20.76 -4.27 8.66
CA ALA A 310 -19.76 -5.31 8.90
C ALA A 310 -18.34 -4.93 8.46
N ASN A 311 -18.21 -4.33 7.27
CA ASN A 311 -16.91 -3.93 6.72
C ASN A 311 -16.31 -2.76 7.50
N LEU A 312 -17.12 -1.78 7.89
CA LEU A 312 -16.65 -0.68 8.75
C LEU A 312 -16.07 -1.23 10.06
N ARG A 313 -16.80 -2.14 10.72
CA ARG A 313 -16.32 -2.76 11.97
C ARG A 313 -14.98 -3.46 11.77
N MET A 314 -14.82 -4.22 10.69
CA MET A 314 -13.55 -4.88 10.37
C MET A 314 -12.42 -3.87 10.21
N GLU A 315 -12.63 -2.82 9.41
CA GLU A 315 -11.59 -1.85 9.11
C GLU A 315 -11.20 -1.00 10.34
N VAL A 316 -12.16 -0.61 11.17
CA VAL A 316 -11.92 0.11 12.42
C VAL A 316 -11.13 -0.75 13.41
N LEU A 317 -11.50 -2.02 13.59
CA LEU A 317 -10.78 -2.93 14.49
C LEU A 317 -9.35 -3.19 14.01
N THR A 318 -9.18 -3.38 12.70
CA THR A 318 -7.87 -3.56 12.07
C THR A 318 -6.99 -2.33 12.27
N LEU A 319 -7.57 -1.13 12.12
CA LEU A 319 -6.87 0.13 12.37
C LEU A 319 -6.37 0.23 13.80
N PHE A 320 -7.23 -0.06 14.79
CA PHE A 320 -6.82 -0.04 16.20
C PHE A 320 -5.68 -1.01 16.47
N ASN A 321 -5.77 -2.23 15.95
CA ASN A 321 -4.70 -3.23 16.11
C ASN A 321 -3.39 -2.80 15.44
N ASN A 322 -3.45 -2.23 14.23
CA ASN A 322 -2.26 -1.77 13.53
C ASN A 322 -1.61 -0.58 14.25
N ILE A 323 -2.40 0.40 14.72
CA ILE A 323 -1.91 1.53 15.52
C ILE A 323 -1.20 1.04 16.79
N MET A 324 -1.80 0.08 17.51
CA MET A 324 -1.18 -0.49 18.71
C MET A 324 0.12 -1.22 18.39
N SER A 325 0.16 -1.95 17.27
CA SER A 325 1.34 -2.71 16.82
C SER A 325 2.48 -1.81 16.31
N LEU A 326 2.17 -0.61 15.81
CA LEU A 326 3.18 0.35 15.33
C LEU A 326 3.82 1.20 16.43
N SER A 327 3.25 1.18 17.63
CA SER A 327 3.76 1.96 18.75
C SER A 327 5.10 1.38 19.20
N PRO A 328 6.18 2.18 19.28
CA PRO A 328 7.43 1.71 19.85
C PRO A 328 7.19 1.11 21.25
N GLU A 329 7.98 0.10 21.62
CA GLU A 329 7.92 -0.52 22.96
C GLU A 329 8.01 0.49 24.10
N GLU A 330 8.72 1.60 23.87
CA GLU A 330 8.89 2.72 24.80
C GLU A 330 7.59 3.52 25.03
N ASP A 331 6.62 3.44 24.12
CA ASP A 331 5.31 4.11 24.17
C ASP A 331 4.17 3.20 24.65
N ARG A 332 4.51 2.12 25.36
CA ARG A 332 3.56 1.18 25.98
C ARG A 332 2.44 1.85 26.79
N ARG A 333 2.71 3.00 27.44
CA ARG A 333 1.71 3.81 28.16
C ARG A 333 0.70 4.49 27.23
N SER A 334 1.12 4.92 26.06
CA SER A 334 0.24 5.51 25.04
C SER A 334 -0.77 4.47 24.51
N ASN A 335 -0.36 3.20 24.43
CA ASN A 335 -1.27 2.09 24.10
C ASN A 335 -2.29 1.81 25.21
N ILE A 336 -1.89 1.88 26.49
CA ILE A 336 -2.83 1.75 27.61
C ILE A 336 -3.90 2.85 27.56
N SER A 337 -3.51 4.11 27.38
CA SER A 337 -4.45 5.24 27.28
C SER A 337 -5.45 5.02 26.14
N LEU A 338 -4.95 4.63 24.96
CA LEU A 338 -5.81 4.32 23.83
C LEU A 338 -6.80 3.18 24.13
N LEU A 339 -6.34 2.08 24.73
CA LEU A 339 -7.21 0.96 25.10
C LEU A 339 -8.31 1.39 26.08
N HIS A 340 -8.01 2.29 27.01
CA HIS A 340 -9.02 2.89 27.89
C HIS A 340 -10.05 3.72 27.12
N GLU A 341 -9.60 4.59 26.21
CA GLU A 341 -10.50 5.38 25.36
C GLU A 341 -11.41 4.50 24.50
N LEU A 342 -10.89 3.40 23.96
CA LEU A 342 -11.67 2.43 23.18
C LEU A 342 -12.68 1.67 24.06
N ALA A 343 -12.27 1.29 25.27
CA ALA A 343 -13.15 0.63 26.23
C ALA A 343 -14.31 1.55 26.65
N ASP A 344 -14.02 2.82 26.96
CA ASP A 344 -15.00 3.84 27.32
C ASP A 344 -15.96 4.16 26.17
N ALA A 345 -15.47 4.10 24.93
CA ALA A 345 -16.31 4.21 23.72
C ALA A 345 -17.18 2.97 23.45
N GLY A 346 -17.03 1.88 24.23
CA GLY A 346 -17.87 0.70 24.14
C GLY A 346 -17.37 -0.38 23.16
N VAL A 347 -16.15 -0.25 22.61
CA VAL A 347 -15.58 -1.22 21.67
C VAL A 347 -15.52 -2.62 22.27
N ALA A 348 -15.03 -2.73 23.52
CA ALA A 348 -14.94 -4.00 24.23
C ALA A 348 -16.32 -4.67 24.39
N LYS A 349 -17.38 -3.88 24.64
CA LYS A 349 -18.75 -4.38 24.75
C LYS A 349 -19.27 -4.85 23.39
N ALA A 350 -19.06 -4.07 22.33
CA ALA A 350 -19.47 -4.43 20.97
C ALA A 350 -18.75 -5.69 20.44
N LEU A 351 -17.55 -5.99 20.94
CA LEU A 351 -16.81 -7.22 20.64
C LEU A 351 -17.33 -8.46 21.38
N MET A 352 -18.06 -8.29 22.49
CA MET A 352 -18.70 -9.40 23.21
C MET A 352 -20.00 -9.87 22.53
N GLU A 353 -20.59 -9.03 21.68
CA GLU A 353 -21.76 -9.39 20.88
C GLU A 353 -21.40 -10.37 19.75
N PRO A 354 -22.37 -11.14 19.22
CA PRO A 354 -22.14 -12.05 18.11
C PRO A 354 -21.48 -11.33 16.92
N ARG A 355 -20.56 -12.04 16.25
CA ARG A 355 -19.90 -11.58 15.03
C ARG A 355 -20.95 -11.15 13.99
N PRO A 356 -20.71 -10.06 13.23
CA PRO A 356 -21.59 -9.68 12.13
C PRO A 356 -21.83 -10.83 11.14
N ALA A 357 -23.10 -11.22 10.96
CA ALA A 357 -23.46 -12.34 10.06
C ALA A 357 -23.06 -12.09 8.60
N ALA A 358 -23.00 -10.83 8.18
CA ALA A 358 -22.63 -10.41 6.82
C ALA A 358 -21.14 -10.60 6.49
N LEU A 359 -20.26 -10.81 7.50
CA LEU A 359 -18.85 -11.09 7.23
C LEU A 359 -18.68 -12.52 6.72
N LYS A 360 -18.34 -12.66 5.43
CA LYS A 360 -18.01 -13.97 4.83
C LYS A 360 -16.74 -14.60 5.44
N ALA A 361 -15.77 -13.77 5.86
CA ALA A 361 -14.49 -14.20 6.39
C ALA A 361 -14.47 -14.22 7.94
N GLY A 362 -15.04 -15.28 8.55
CA GLY A 362 -15.03 -15.42 10.02
C GLY A 362 -13.63 -15.55 10.62
N ALA A 363 -12.68 -16.14 9.89
CA ALA A 363 -11.31 -16.30 10.34
C ALA A 363 -10.59 -14.96 10.53
N GLU A 364 -10.74 -14.02 9.60
CA GLU A 364 -10.09 -12.71 9.68
C GLU A 364 -10.65 -11.90 10.85
N TRP A 365 -11.97 -11.92 11.05
CA TRP A 365 -12.58 -11.26 12.20
C TRP A 365 -12.02 -11.81 13.51
N ASN A 366 -12.01 -13.14 13.66
CA ASN A 366 -11.48 -13.79 14.85
C ASN A 366 -10.00 -13.45 15.08
N TYR A 367 -9.22 -13.34 14.01
CA TYR A 367 -7.83 -12.91 14.10
C TYR A 367 -7.69 -11.48 14.63
N GLN A 368 -8.50 -10.53 14.12
CA GLN A 368 -8.47 -9.16 14.61
C GLN A 368 -8.97 -9.04 16.06
N VAL A 369 -9.98 -9.82 16.46
CA VAL A 369 -10.42 -9.91 17.86
C VAL A 369 -9.30 -10.45 18.74
N TRP A 370 -8.63 -11.52 18.30
CA TRP A 370 -7.50 -12.10 19.02
C TRP A 370 -6.34 -11.11 19.18
N ARG A 371 -6.00 -10.33 18.13
CA ARG A 371 -4.99 -9.26 18.23
C ARG A 371 -5.38 -8.21 19.27
N TYR A 372 -6.63 -7.76 19.25
CA TYR A 372 -7.13 -6.79 20.24
C TYR A 372 -7.04 -7.33 21.67
N GLN A 373 -7.43 -8.59 21.88
CA GLN A 373 -7.31 -9.26 23.17
C GLN A 373 -5.85 -9.35 23.64
N ASN A 374 -4.91 -9.68 22.76
CA ASN A 374 -3.50 -9.69 23.13
C ASN A 374 -3.00 -8.31 23.53
N HIS A 375 -3.39 -7.25 22.81
CA HIS A 375 -3.02 -5.88 23.20
C HIS A 375 -3.54 -5.52 24.61
N LEU A 376 -4.73 -6.00 25.01
CA LEU A 376 -5.24 -5.84 26.39
C LEU A 376 -4.41 -6.63 27.42
N LEU A 377 -3.99 -7.85 27.08
CA LEU A 377 -3.13 -8.67 27.95
C LEU A 377 -1.73 -8.08 28.08
N ASP A 378 -1.16 -7.55 26.99
CA ASP A 378 0.13 -6.87 26.96
C ASP A 378 0.11 -5.58 27.79
N ALA A 379 -0.97 -4.79 27.70
CA ALA A 379 -1.18 -3.63 28.56
C ALA A 379 -1.20 -4.03 30.05
N SER A 380 -1.83 -5.17 30.37
CA SER A 380 -1.90 -5.71 31.74
C SER A 380 -0.52 -6.15 32.27
N THR A 381 0.44 -6.47 31.39
CA THR A 381 1.82 -6.82 31.77
C THR A 381 2.52 -5.65 32.45
N ILE A 382 2.27 -4.41 32.01
CA ILE A 382 2.83 -3.22 32.64
C ILE A 382 2.27 -3.09 34.05
N GLU A 383 0.95 -3.16 34.21
CA GLU A 383 0.30 -3.01 35.52
C GLU A 383 0.71 -4.09 36.52
N LYS A 384 1.00 -5.30 36.04
CA LYS A 384 1.51 -6.40 36.86
C LYS A 384 2.97 -6.18 37.30
N THR A 385 3.80 -5.57 36.47
CA THR A 385 5.22 -5.36 36.77
C THR A 385 5.49 -4.09 37.57
N VAL A 386 4.57 -3.12 37.54
CA VAL A 386 4.65 -1.91 38.37
C VAL A 386 4.44 -2.28 39.84
N ASN A 387 5.47 -2.01 40.65
CA ASN A 387 5.40 -2.09 42.10
C ASN A 387 4.68 -0.86 42.67
N PHE A 388 4.03 -1.06 43.81
CA PHE A 388 3.45 0.06 44.55
C PHE A 388 4.54 1.00 45.06
N ASP A 389 4.34 2.28 44.81
CA ASP A 389 5.20 3.39 45.23
C ASP A 389 4.41 4.30 46.16
N ASP A 390 4.88 4.47 47.40
CA ASP A 390 4.24 5.28 48.43
C ASP A 390 4.37 6.79 48.19
N LYS A 391 5.28 7.20 47.30
CA LYS A 391 5.43 8.58 46.84
C LYS A 391 4.53 8.90 45.65
N ASN A 392 3.99 7.88 44.99
CA ASN A 392 3.09 8.05 43.87
C ASN A 392 1.65 8.30 44.36
N VAL A 393 1.16 9.51 44.12
CA VAL A 393 -0.17 9.95 44.52
C VAL A 393 -1.29 9.09 43.93
N GLU A 394 -1.14 8.60 42.70
CA GLU A 394 -2.15 7.74 42.04
C GLU A 394 -2.26 6.38 42.74
N HIS A 395 -1.12 5.78 43.11
CA HIS A 395 -1.09 4.51 43.84
C HIS A 395 -1.76 4.65 45.21
N ILE A 396 -1.42 5.70 45.96
CA ILE A 396 -2.04 6.02 47.25
C ILE A 396 -3.55 6.24 47.08
N ASN A 397 -3.96 7.01 46.07
CA ASN A 397 -5.38 7.30 45.82
C ASN A 397 -6.17 6.06 45.43
N MET A 398 -5.59 5.13 44.67
CA MET A 398 -6.21 3.85 44.35
C MET A 398 -6.44 3.01 45.62
N LEU A 399 -5.45 2.96 46.51
CA LEU A 399 -5.56 2.24 47.77
C LEU A 399 -6.59 2.90 48.73
N LYS A 400 -6.62 4.23 48.80
CA LYS A 400 -7.65 4.98 49.52
C LYS A 400 -9.05 4.72 48.97
N SER A 401 -9.18 4.67 47.64
CA SER A 401 -10.46 4.37 46.98
C SER A 401 -10.92 2.95 47.25
N PHE A 402 -9.99 1.99 47.33
CA PHE A 402 -10.32 0.63 47.73
C PHE A 402 -10.82 0.61 49.17
N TRP A 403 -10.08 1.25 50.08
CA TRP A 403 -10.44 1.35 51.49
C TRP A 403 -11.83 1.95 51.71
N SER A 404 -12.14 3.08 51.06
CA SER A 404 -13.43 3.77 51.25
C SER A 404 -14.64 2.93 50.84
N VAL A 405 -14.45 1.99 49.91
CA VAL A 405 -15.52 1.08 49.49
C VAL A 405 -15.65 -0.12 50.43
N VAL A 406 -14.54 -0.70 50.89
CA VAL A 406 -14.56 -1.91 51.75
C VAL A 406 -14.79 -1.61 53.23
N LYS A 407 -14.48 -0.40 53.69
CA LYS A 407 -14.73 0.10 55.05
C LYS A 407 -15.40 1.49 55.00
N PRO A 408 -16.66 1.56 54.51
CA PRO A 408 -17.37 2.83 54.39
C PRO A 408 -17.53 3.48 55.77
N GLY A 409 -17.31 4.79 55.85
CA GLY A 409 -17.39 5.57 57.09
C GLY A 409 -16.16 5.49 58.00
N THR A 410 -15.18 4.64 57.71
CA THR A 410 -13.93 4.57 58.45
C THR A 410 -12.83 5.37 57.73
N PRO A 411 -12.16 6.33 58.41
CA PRO A 411 -11.04 7.06 57.83
C PRO A 411 -9.95 6.12 57.30
N PHE A 412 -9.23 6.55 56.25
CA PHE A 412 -8.11 5.79 55.72
C PHE A 412 -7.03 5.61 56.81
N PRO A 413 -6.63 4.37 57.13
CA PRO A 413 -5.80 4.08 58.31
C PRO A 413 -4.31 4.35 58.10
N GLY A 414 -3.91 4.84 56.92
CA GLY A 414 -2.52 4.91 56.50
C GLY A 414 -2.01 3.60 55.88
N LEU A 415 -0.77 3.61 55.40
CA LEU A 415 -0.15 2.43 54.78
C LEU A 415 0.14 1.32 55.80
N ILE A 416 0.43 1.66 57.06
CA ILE A 416 0.78 0.71 58.11
C ILE A 416 -0.29 0.77 59.20
N SER A 417 -1.10 -0.29 59.31
CA SER A 417 -2.15 -0.42 60.31
C SER A 417 -2.60 -1.87 60.47
N ASP A 418 -2.94 -2.28 61.69
CA ASP A 418 -3.56 -3.60 61.93
C ASP A 418 -4.95 -3.71 61.27
N GLN A 419 -5.59 -2.60 60.91
CA GLN A 419 -6.89 -2.61 60.25
C GLN A 419 -6.85 -3.29 58.86
N TRP A 420 -5.69 -3.34 58.20
CA TRP A 420 -5.55 -4.07 56.93
C TRP A 420 -5.80 -5.57 57.06
N LYS A 421 -5.51 -6.16 58.23
CA LYS A 421 -5.83 -7.55 58.52
C LYS A 421 -7.34 -7.79 58.53
N THR A 422 -8.13 -6.80 58.91
CA THR A 422 -9.61 -6.89 58.90
C THR A 422 -10.21 -6.92 57.49
N VAL A 423 -9.42 -6.61 56.47
CA VAL A 423 -9.77 -6.68 55.04
C VAL A 423 -9.07 -7.87 54.35
N GLY A 424 -8.21 -8.59 55.06
CA GLY A 424 -7.68 -9.89 54.65
C GLY A 424 -6.29 -9.85 54.04
N PHE A 425 -5.55 -8.78 54.27
CA PHE A 425 -4.11 -8.74 53.99
C PHE A 425 -3.33 -9.48 55.08
N GLN A 426 -2.19 -10.08 54.71
CA GLN A 426 -1.38 -10.89 55.62
C GLN A 426 -0.75 -10.05 56.74
N GLY A 427 -0.34 -8.82 56.41
CA GLY A 427 0.40 -7.95 57.32
C GLY A 427 -0.33 -6.67 57.71
N LYS A 428 0.37 -5.83 58.48
CA LYS A 428 -0.07 -4.46 58.77
C LYS A 428 0.11 -3.52 57.57
N ASN A 429 0.85 -3.95 56.55
CA ASN A 429 1.10 -3.18 55.35
C ASN A 429 0.64 -3.99 54.13
N PRO A 430 -0.44 -3.59 53.43
CA PRO A 430 -0.98 -4.36 52.32
C PRO A 430 -0.01 -4.41 51.13
N THR A 431 0.95 -3.49 51.03
CA THR A 431 1.90 -3.46 49.91
C THR A 431 2.81 -4.69 49.87
N THR A 432 3.01 -5.37 51.01
CA THR A 432 3.80 -6.60 51.07
C THR A 432 3.14 -7.77 50.33
N ASP A 433 1.81 -7.74 50.20
CA ASP A 433 1.00 -8.75 49.51
C ASP A 433 0.97 -8.51 48.00
N PHE A 434 1.33 -7.30 47.52
CA PHE A 434 1.23 -6.94 46.10
C PHE A 434 2.33 -7.57 45.25
N ARG A 435 3.38 -8.15 45.85
CA ARG A 435 4.60 -8.63 45.15
C ARG A 435 4.34 -9.58 43.99
N GLY A 436 3.33 -10.46 44.08
CA GLY A 436 3.03 -11.44 43.02
C GLY A 436 2.11 -10.94 41.91
N ALA A 437 1.38 -9.84 42.15
CA ALA A 437 0.33 -9.33 41.27
C ALA A 437 0.53 -7.86 40.85
N GLY A 438 1.50 -7.16 41.43
CA GLY A 438 1.77 -5.75 41.21
C GLY A 438 0.57 -4.84 41.48
N MET A 439 0.55 -3.68 40.83
CA MET A 439 -0.58 -2.76 40.83
C MET A 439 -1.84 -3.36 40.19
N LEU A 440 -1.70 -4.33 39.28
CA LEU A 440 -2.83 -5.05 38.68
C LEU A 440 -3.71 -5.73 39.75
N GLY A 441 -3.11 -6.30 40.79
CA GLY A 441 -3.83 -6.90 41.92
C GLY A 441 -4.71 -5.90 42.67
N LEU A 442 -4.17 -4.71 42.98
CA LEU A 442 -4.94 -3.64 43.62
C LEU A 442 -6.06 -3.12 42.71
N LYS A 443 -5.80 -3.01 41.40
CA LYS A 443 -6.79 -2.61 40.40
C LYS A 443 -7.96 -3.59 40.32
N HIS A 444 -7.70 -4.90 40.31
CA HIS A 444 -8.75 -5.93 40.35
C HIS A 444 -9.56 -5.90 41.63
N LEU A 445 -8.92 -5.76 42.79
CA LEU A 445 -9.61 -5.62 44.08
C LEU A 445 -10.52 -4.39 44.09
N LEU A 446 -10.02 -3.24 43.64
CA LEU A 446 -10.81 -2.02 43.52
C LEU A 446 -11.96 -2.17 42.53
N TYR A 447 -11.72 -2.80 41.38
CA TYR A 447 -12.76 -3.07 40.39
C TYR A 447 -13.88 -3.93 40.99
N PHE A 448 -13.52 -5.02 41.68
CA PHE A 448 -14.50 -5.87 42.37
C PHE A 448 -15.28 -5.10 43.43
N ALA A 449 -14.58 -4.28 44.23
CA ALA A 449 -15.20 -3.46 45.26
C ALA A 449 -16.23 -2.49 44.68
N LYS A 450 -15.86 -1.75 43.62
CA LYS A 450 -16.75 -0.76 42.98
C LYS A 450 -17.96 -1.38 42.29
N HIS A 451 -17.80 -2.54 41.66
CA HIS A 451 -18.86 -3.17 40.87
C HIS A 451 -19.76 -4.13 41.66
N LYS A 452 -19.27 -4.62 42.81
CA LYS A 452 -20.01 -5.55 43.70
C LYS A 452 -19.83 -5.13 45.18
N PRO A 453 -20.18 -3.89 45.56
CA PRO A 453 -19.91 -3.35 46.90
C PRO A 453 -20.56 -4.17 48.03
N GLU A 454 -21.81 -4.60 47.84
CA GLU A 454 -22.50 -5.42 48.86
C GLU A 454 -21.84 -6.79 49.05
N ARG A 455 -21.34 -7.39 47.96
CA ARG A 455 -20.70 -8.70 48.01
C ARG A 455 -19.34 -8.61 48.70
N ILE A 456 -18.53 -7.61 48.35
CA ILE A 456 -17.21 -7.46 48.98
C ILE A 456 -17.36 -7.11 50.46
N LYS A 457 -18.35 -6.29 50.83
CA LYS A 457 -18.64 -5.94 52.23
C LYS A 457 -19.03 -7.18 53.03
N SER A 458 -19.97 -7.97 52.51
CA SER A 458 -20.36 -9.23 53.13
C SER A 458 -19.16 -10.18 53.33
N MET A 459 -18.24 -10.25 52.35
CA MET A 459 -17.02 -11.06 52.47
C MET A 459 -16.06 -10.53 53.56
N VAL A 460 -15.89 -9.22 53.66
CA VAL A 460 -15.08 -8.57 54.71
C VAL A 460 -15.70 -8.79 56.10
N ASP A 461 -17.02 -8.71 56.22
CA ASP A 461 -17.72 -8.86 57.50
C ASP A 461 -17.61 -10.29 58.05
N VAL A 462 -17.70 -11.30 57.18
CA VAL A 462 -17.57 -12.71 57.59
C VAL A 462 -16.13 -13.18 57.71
N GLN A 463 -15.15 -12.38 57.27
CA GLN A 463 -13.74 -12.77 57.24
C GLN A 463 -13.22 -13.20 58.60
N ASN A 464 -13.58 -12.48 59.67
CA ASN A 464 -13.15 -12.78 61.04
C ASN A 464 -13.75 -14.08 61.59
N SER A 465 -14.73 -14.67 60.90
CA SER A 465 -15.48 -15.85 61.34
C SER A 465 -15.29 -17.10 60.45
N ARG A 466 -14.74 -16.94 59.23
CA ARG A 466 -14.67 -18.00 58.20
C ARG A 466 -13.30 -18.19 57.56
N ASP A 467 -12.25 -17.54 58.07
CA ASP A 467 -10.86 -17.67 57.59
C ASP A 467 -10.66 -17.46 56.08
N TYR A 468 -11.43 -16.55 55.45
CA TYR A 468 -11.23 -16.20 54.04
C TYR A 468 -10.50 -14.85 53.90
N PRO A 469 -9.16 -14.84 53.78
CA PRO A 469 -8.38 -13.60 53.72
C PRO A 469 -8.55 -12.91 52.36
N LEU A 470 -9.61 -12.10 52.22
CA LEU A 470 -10.02 -11.48 50.95
C LEU A 470 -8.85 -10.78 50.22
N GLY A 471 -8.10 -9.92 50.91
CA GLY A 471 -6.95 -9.21 50.35
C GLY A 471 -5.90 -10.14 49.76
N ALA A 472 -5.40 -11.09 50.56
CA ALA A 472 -4.39 -12.05 50.13
C ALA A 472 -4.92 -13.00 49.04
N THR A 473 -6.16 -13.47 49.15
CA THR A 473 -6.77 -14.34 48.14
C THR A 473 -6.98 -13.60 46.82
N GLY A 474 -7.44 -12.35 46.83
CA GLY A 474 -7.61 -11.56 45.62
C GLY A 474 -6.29 -11.28 44.89
N MET A 475 -5.21 -11.05 45.64
CA MET A 475 -3.85 -10.95 45.09
C MET A 475 -3.41 -12.26 44.42
N ASN A 476 -3.59 -13.39 45.10
CA ASN A 476 -3.25 -14.71 44.56
C ASN A 476 -4.08 -15.09 43.33
N ILE A 477 -5.39 -14.79 43.32
CA ILE A 477 -6.25 -14.99 42.14
C ILE A 477 -5.72 -14.18 40.96
N THR A 478 -5.39 -12.90 41.17
CA THR A 478 -4.82 -12.06 40.11
C THR A 478 -3.50 -12.61 39.59
N ALA A 479 -2.60 -13.02 40.48
CA ALA A 479 -1.33 -13.63 40.09
C ALA A 479 -1.55 -14.91 39.26
N LYS A 480 -2.52 -15.76 39.64
CA LYS A 480 -2.85 -16.99 38.92
C LYS A 480 -3.49 -16.73 37.56
N LEU A 481 -4.41 -15.77 37.47
CA LEU A 481 -4.98 -15.34 36.18
C LEU A 481 -3.88 -14.84 35.24
N ALA A 482 -2.97 -14.02 35.77
CA ALA A 482 -1.85 -13.52 35.00
C ALA A 482 -0.89 -14.65 34.55
N GLU A 483 -0.74 -15.73 35.32
CA GLU A 483 0.00 -16.91 34.88
C GLU A 483 -0.69 -17.63 33.71
N ILE A 484 -2.01 -17.86 33.83
CA ILE A 484 -2.84 -18.53 32.80
C ILE A 484 -2.80 -17.77 31.48
N PHE A 485 -2.99 -16.45 31.54
CA PHE A 485 -2.97 -15.58 30.38
C PHE A 485 -1.56 -15.14 29.96
N LYS A 486 -0.51 -15.66 30.61
CA LYS A 486 0.91 -15.33 30.35
C LYS A 486 1.25 -13.83 30.44
N ILE A 487 0.48 -13.08 31.23
CA ILE A 487 0.73 -11.66 31.51
C ILE A 487 2.00 -11.54 32.37
N GLY A 488 2.93 -10.68 31.96
CA GLY A 488 4.20 -10.46 32.65
C GLY A 488 5.31 -11.46 32.33
N LYS A 489 5.16 -12.27 31.28
CA LYS A 489 6.23 -13.13 30.75
C LYS A 489 6.68 -12.56 29.40
N GLU A 490 7.97 -12.26 29.27
CA GLU A 490 8.63 -11.95 27.99
C GLU A 490 8.66 -13.17 27.06
#